data_AF-A0A3P8N6D0-F1
#
_entry.id   AF-A0A3P8N6D0-F1
#
_cell.length_a   1.000
_cell.length_b   1.000
_cell.length_c   1.000
_cell.angle_alpha   90.00
_cell.angle_beta   90.00
_cell.angle_gamma   90.00
#
_symmetry.space_group_name_H-M   'P 1'
#
loop_
_entity.id
_entity.type
_entity.pdbx_description
1 polymer ?
#
loop_
_entity_poly.entity_id
_entity_poly.type
_entity_poly.pdbx_seq_one_letter_code
_entity_poly.pdbx_strand_id
1 'polypeptide(L)'
;CHLTSLYPLSVSVTIFNAKAETRVQVQLSVKGQTVAHSHGSVPSGLRGQAHLKVWGNRHLAEGGYIFHNYTTVTVESKGTAVFIQTDKPIYKPKHKVLINVYTVDPDLRPVNEKELNVLIRFLRPVGVVNMSFPLSDQPVLGDWFVFVEVQGHTYNKSFEVQKYVAPKFELVIDPPRYILDLNLCEQATVRARYTFGKPVTGKLTVNMTVNGVGYYRHEMGHPVIKTMEIKGSANFSLCVKDMMPLDVADHFRGTVSIWASVTSVDGSKQATFDDSTPVHKQLIDIKYSKDTRKQFKPGLPYKGKIEVTYPDGSPAEGVKVRVKAELTPKDNVYTSELISKDGQATFEIPSIPAAAQYVWLEVFKELAEFDVSDAFNIPKDDGHFWWPGLTAKRRRRSSVFPWHWDITKDARNGTGCDDRYGEFKPSAEWGHVHR
;
A
#
# COMPACT_ATOMS: atom_id res chain seq x y z
N CYS A 1 10.79 9.48 17.86
CA CYS A 1 12.04 8.86 18.33
C CYS A 1 11.68 7.66 19.22
N HIS A 2 12.12 6.44 18.88
CA HIS A 2 11.78 5.17 19.57
C HIS A 2 13.05 4.44 20.01
N LEU A 3 12.99 3.73 21.14
CA LEU A 3 14.06 2.88 21.67
C LEU A 3 13.50 1.50 22.01
N THR A 4 14.34 0.48 21.92
CA THR A 4 13.96 -0.90 22.23
C THR A 4 14.66 -1.35 23.52
N SER A 5 13.90 -1.85 24.48
CA SER A 5 14.42 -2.48 25.71
C SER A 5 15.31 -3.68 25.35
N LEU A 6 16.31 -4.00 26.18
CA LEU A 6 17.35 -5.04 25.99
C LEU A 6 18.48 -4.73 24.99
N TYR A 7 18.35 -3.68 24.19
CA TYR A 7 19.32 -3.37 23.13
C TYR A 7 20.23 -2.18 23.47
N PRO A 8 21.43 -2.12 22.86
CA PRO A 8 22.36 -1.01 23.07
C PRO A 8 21.77 0.31 22.54
N LEU A 9 21.94 1.37 23.33
CA LEU A 9 21.56 2.73 22.94
C LEU A 9 22.63 3.31 22.00
N SER A 10 22.27 3.66 20.76
CA SER A 10 23.14 4.40 19.85
C SER A 10 22.73 5.87 19.80
N VAL A 11 23.56 6.75 20.37
CA VAL A 11 23.33 8.20 20.39
C VAL A 11 24.57 8.89 19.84
N SER A 12 24.38 9.73 18.82
CA SER A 12 25.42 10.61 18.30
C SER A 12 25.19 12.04 18.78
N VAL A 13 26.26 12.69 19.24
CA VAL A 13 26.24 14.09 19.64
C VAL A 13 27.27 14.84 18.81
N THR A 14 26.83 15.91 18.14
CA THR A 14 27.68 16.77 17.31
C THR A 14 27.63 18.20 17.82
N ILE A 15 28.79 18.77 18.16
CA ILE A 15 28.93 20.17 18.58
C ILE A 15 29.56 20.95 17.43
N PHE A 16 28.84 21.95 16.91
CA PHE A 16 29.35 22.83 15.86
C PHE A 16 30.12 24.01 16.48
N ASN A 17 31.21 24.44 15.84
CA ASN A 17 32.06 25.58 16.24
C ASN A 17 32.62 25.49 17.67
N ALA A 18 33.03 24.29 18.11
CA ALA A 18 33.65 24.09 19.41
C ALA A 18 35.00 24.84 19.52
N LYS A 19 35.07 25.79 20.46
CA LYS A 19 36.30 26.55 20.78
C LYS A 19 37.20 25.88 21.83
N ALA A 20 36.71 24.84 22.51
CA ALA A 20 37.41 24.11 23.56
C ALA A 20 36.87 22.68 23.66
N GLU A 21 37.69 21.78 24.18
CA GLU A 21 37.28 20.39 24.45
C GLU A 21 36.11 20.39 25.45
N THR A 22 35.04 19.66 25.13
CA THR A 22 33.82 19.61 25.96
C THR A 22 33.46 18.15 26.20
N ARG A 23 33.40 17.74 27.47
CA ARG A 23 32.99 16.39 27.84
C ARG A 23 31.48 16.32 27.89
N VAL A 24 30.90 15.39 27.13
CA VAL A 24 29.46 15.19 27.04
C VAL A 24 29.06 13.94 27.82
N GLN A 25 28.00 14.05 28.61
CA GLN A 25 27.37 12.94 29.29
C GLN A 25 25.95 12.76 28.75
N VAL A 26 25.59 11.50 28.50
CA VAL A 26 24.27 11.09 28.01
C VAL A 26 23.68 10.11 29.01
N GLN A 27 22.40 10.30 29.33
CA GLN A 27 21.68 9.51 30.31
C GLN A 27 20.24 9.30 29.86
N LEU A 28 19.79 8.05 29.90
CA LEU A 28 18.37 7.72 29.74
C LEU A 28 17.74 7.62 31.13
N SER A 29 16.63 8.33 31.32
CA SER A 29 15.86 8.29 32.56
C SER A 29 14.40 7.92 32.33
N VAL A 30 13.87 6.98 33.10
CA VAL A 30 12.48 6.54 33.06
C VAL A 30 11.85 6.90 34.40
N LYS A 31 10.74 7.65 34.41
CA LYS A 31 10.07 8.12 35.63
C LYS A 31 11.02 8.81 36.64
N GLY A 32 12.01 9.54 36.13
CA GLY A 32 12.99 10.26 36.95
C GLY A 32 14.19 9.43 37.43
N GLN A 33 14.18 8.11 37.25
CA GLN A 33 15.30 7.23 37.59
C GLN A 33 16.21 6.98 36.39
N THR A 34 17.52 6.96 36.63
CA THR A 34 18.52 6.62 35.62
C THR A 34 18.44 5.14 35.27
N VAL A 35 18.28 4.82 33.99
CA VAL A 35 18.23 3.42 33.51
C VAL A 35 19.39 3.04 32.62
N ALA A 36 20.02 3.99 31.92
CA ALA A 36 21.20 3.74 31.09
C ALA A 36 22.06 5.01 30.92
N HIS A 37 23.35 4.81 30.62
CA HIS A 37 24.31 5.87 30.25
C HIS A 37 24.79 5.69 28.80
N SER A 38 25.66 6.58 28.31
CA SER A 38 26.12 6.65 26.90
C SER A 38 26.59 5.33 26.25
N HIS A 39 27.05 4.34 27.03
CA HIS A 39 27.50 3.03 26.55
C HIS A 39 26.72 1.85 27.15
N GLY A 40 25.56 2.11 27.77
CA GLY A 40 24.75 1.09 28.44
C GLY A 40 23.63 0.52 27.58
N SER A 41 23.22 -0.71 27.88
CA SER A 41 21.99 -1.29 27.35
C SER A 41 20.77 -0.81 28.14
N VAL A 42 19.64 -0.67 27.46
CA VAL A 42 18.36 -0.36 28.13
C VAL A 42 17.88 -1.60 28.90
N PRO A 43 17.61 -1.53 30.21
CA PRO A 43 17.14 -2.67 30.99
C PRO A 43 15.87 -3.33 30.43
N SER A 44 15.72 -4.64 30.66
CA SER A 44 14.50 -5.40 30.31
C SER A 44 13.27 -4.90 31.07
N GLY A 45 12.09 -5.05 30.46
CA GLY A 45 10.80 -4.77 31.11
C GLY A 45 10.42 -3.29 31.19
N LEU A 46 11.24 -2.39 30.64
CA LEU A 46 10.90 -0.98 30.52
C LEU A 46 9.95 -0.75 29.34
N ARG A 47 8.86 -0.02 29.58
CA ARG A 47 7.90 0.39 28.55
C ARG A 47 7.36 1.80 28.85
N GLY A 48 7.17 2.59 27.80
CA GLY A 48 6.53 3.90 27.87
C GLY A 48 7.51 5.06 27.65
N GLN A 49 7.16 6.25 28.12
CA GLN A 49 7.95 7.46 27.90
C GLN A 49 9.19 7.50 28.80
N ALA A 50 10.32 7.88 28.20
CA ALA A 50 11.60 8.11 28.85
C ALA A 50 12.14 9.49 28.44
N HIS A 51 13.05 10.04 29.24
CA HIS A 51 13.78 11.26 28.91
C HIS A 51 15.25 10.92 28.64
N LEU A 52 15.70 11.17 27.42
CA LEU A 52 17.10 11.16 27.04
C LEU A 52 17.70 12.53 27.36
N LYS A 53 18.50 12.58 28.41
CA LYS A 53 19.17 13.78 28.90
C LYS A 53 20.60 13.81 28.39
N VAL A 54 21.02 14.96 27.89
CA VAL A 54 22.39 15.21 27.42
C VAL A 54 22.89 16.50 28.05
N TRP A 55 24.07 16.45 28.65
CA TRP A 55 24.70 17.65 29.22
C TRP A 55 26.22 17.64 29.07
N GLY A 56 26.81 18.83 29.07
CA GLY A 56 28.25 19.05 29.04
C GLY A 56 28.75 19.84 30.24
N ASN A 57 29.94 19.49 30.75
CA ASN A 57 30.71 20.25 31.75
C ASN A 57 29.91 20.76 32.98
N ARG A 58 29.02 19.94 33.56
CA ARG A 58 28.14 20.35 34.70
C ARG A 58 28.88 20.68 36.02
N HIS A 59 30.16 20.31 36.15
CA HIS A 59 30.91 20.37 37.43
C HIS A 59 32.36 20.92 37.35
N LEU A 60 32.76 21.59 36.26
CA LEU A 60 34.09 22.21 36.17
C LEU A 60 33.97 23.75 36.13
N ALA A 61 34.80 24.41 36.96
CA ALA A 61 34.91 25.87 37.02
C ALA A 61 35.84 26.46 35.94
N GLU A 62 36.50 25.63 35.13
CA GLU A 62 37.48 26.06 34.12
C GLU A 62 37.13 25.47 32.74
N GLY A 63 36.70 26.34 31.83
CA GLY A 63 36.67 26.10 30.38
C GLY A 63 35.62 25.12 29.83
N GLY A 64 35.08 25.45 28.65
CA GLY A 64 34.17 24.59 27.86
C GLY A 64 32.68 24.95 27.97
N TYR A 65 31.84 24.31 27.15
CA TYR A 65 30.43 24.67 27.04
C TYR A 65 29.57 23.96 28.09
N ILE A 66 28.85 24.74 28.89
CA ILE A 66 27.81 24.24 29.79
C ILE A 66 26.49 24.20 29.01
N PHE A 67 25.93 23.02 28.85
CA PHE A 67 24.61 22.84 28.24
C PHE A 67 23.88 21.68 28.90
N HIS A 68 22.55 21.74 28.87
CA HIS A 68 21.67 20.68 29.35
C HIS A 68 20.42 20.67 28.48
N ASN A 69 20.17 19.55 27.80
CA ASN A 69 18.99 19.36 26.97
C ASN A 69 18.38 17.98 27.25
N TYR A 70 17.09 17.82 27.02
CA TYR A 70 16.41 16.54 27.11
C TYR A 70 15.39 16.39 26.00
N THR A 71 15.24 15.16 25.53
CA THR A 71 14.19 14.79 24.57
C THR A 71 13.37 13.65 25.13
N THR A 72 12.07 13.67 24.87
CA THR A 72 11.17 12.57 25.24
C THR A 72 11.26 11.49 24.17
N VAL A 73 11.48 10.26 24.61
CA VAL A 73 11.68 9.08 23.75
C VAL A 73 10.75 7.98 24.21
N THR A 74 10.17 7.23 23.29
CA THR A 74 9.29 6.10 23.62
C THR A 74 10.11 4.82 23.68
N VAL A 75 10.07 4.11 24.80
CA VAL A 75 10.69 2.80 24.97
C VAL A 75 9.67 1.70 24.71
N GLU A 76 9.97 0.84 23.75
CA GLU A 76 9.20 -0.33 23.37
C GLU A 76 9.83 -1.59 23.96
N SER A 77 8.97 -2.48 24.46
CA SER A 77 9.39 -3.78 24.99
C SER A 77 9.51 -4.85 23.91
N LYS A 78 9.18 -4.55 22.65
CA LYS A 78 9.18 -5.49 21.54
C LYS A 78 10.51 -5.41 20.81
N GLY A 79 11.44 -6.29 21.18
CA GLY A 79 12.78 -6.28 20.61
C GLY A 79 13.19 -7.54 19.86
N THR A 80 12.31 -8.52 19.75
CA THR A 80 12.58 -9.79 19.06
C THR A 80 11.54 -9.99 17.97
N ALA A 81 11.96 -10.42 16.79
CA ALA A 81 11.08 -10.84 15.72
C ALA A 81 10.88 -12.37 15.77
N VAL A 82 9.64 -12.82 15.57
CA VAL A 82 9.28 -14.24 15.64
C VAL A 82 8.63 -14.64 14.32
N PHE A 83 9.19 -15.67 13.68
CA PHE A 83 8.67 -16.24 12.44
C PHE A 83 8.12 -17.63 12.70
N ILE A 84 6.87 -17.85 12.34
CA ILE A 84 6.19 -19.15 12.50
C ILE A 84 5.91 -19.71 11.10
N GLN A 85 6.42 -20.90 10.83
CA GLN A 85 6.29 -21.60 9.57
C GLN A 85 5.63 -22.97 9.78
N THR A 86 4.72 -23.33 8.88
CA THR A 86 4.12 -24.67 8.79
C THR A 86 4.65 -25.40 7.54
N ASP A 87 4.68 -26.73 7.52
CA ASP A 87 5.12 -27.47 6.32
C ASP A 87 4.13 -27.35 5.16
N LYS A 88 2.84 -27.22 5.48
CA LYS A 88 1.75 -27.04 4.50
C LYS A 88 0.83 -25.88 4.90
N PRO A 89 0.20 -25.22 3.91
CA PRO A 89 -0.87 -24.26 4.16
C PRO A 89 -2.21 -24.94 4.48
N ILE A 90 -2.44 -26.16 3.98
CA ILE A 90 -3.70 -26.92 4.10
C ILE A 90 -3.42 -28.35 4.61
N TYR A 91 -4.16 -28.80 5.61
CA TYR A 91 -4.09 -30.15 6.19
C TYR A 91 -5.41 -30.89 6.07
N LYS A 92 -5.33 -32.22 6.11
CA LYS A 92 -6.48 -33.12 6.16
C LYS A 92 -6.59 -33.75 7.55
N PRO A 93 -7.76 -34.30 7.91
CA PRO A 93 -7.87 -35.18 9.08
C PRO A 93 -6.77 -36.24 9.08
N LYS A 94 -6.25 -36.58 10.26
CA LYS A 94 -5.10 -37.50 10.46
C LYS A 94 -3.73 -37.01 10.00
N HIS A 95 -3.63 -35.86 9.34
CA HIS A 95 -2.31 -35.30 9.02
C HIS A 95 -1.57 -34.86 10.30
N LYS A 96 -0.25 -34.96 10.28
CA LYS A 96 0.62 -34.39 11.30
C LYS A 96 1.05 -33.00 10.84
N VAL A 97 0.73 -31.98 11.64
CA VAL A 97 1.13 -30.58 11.38
C VAL A 97 2.56 -30.41 11.88
N LEU A 98 3.47 -29.95 11.02
CA LEU A 98 4.86 -29.64 11.40
C LEU A 98 5.01 -28.12 11.46
N ILE A 99 5.58 -27.62 12.57
CA ILE A 99 5.72 -26.19 12.84
C ILE A 99 7.17 -25.90 13.22
N ASN A 100 7.75 -24.88 12.59
CA ASN A 100 9.03 -24.31 12.98
C ASN A 100 8.82 -22.87 13.44
N VAL A 101 9.41 -22.52 14.57
CA VAL A 101 9.40 -21.16 15.12
C VAL A 101 10.82 -20.65 15.19
N TYR A 102 11.09 -19.50 14.57
CA TYR A 102 12.39 -18.83 14.58
C TYR A 102 12.27 -17.53 15.37
N THR A 103 13.18 -17.31 16.32
CA THR A 103 13.25 -16.08 17.10
C THR A 103 14.56 -15.36 16.84
N VAL A 104 14.51 -14.12 16.33
CA VAL A 104 15.69 -13.33 15.99
C VAL A 104 15.68 -11.94 16.62
N ASP A 105 16.87 -11.43 16.92
CA ASP A 105 17.07 -10.07 17.41
C ASP A 105 17.06 -9.05 16.24
N PRO A 106 17.12 -7.73 16.50
CA PRO A 106 17.20 -6.68 15.49
C PRO A 106 18.45 -6.77 14.61
N ASP A 107 19.50 -7.44 15.08
CA ASP A 107 20.71 -7.73 14.32
C ASP A 107 20.59 -9.04 13.50
N LEU A 108 19.37 -9.60 13.42
CA LEU A 108 19.01 -10.83 12.70
C LEU A 108 19.75 -12.08 13.19
N ARG A 109 20.17 -12.10 14.46
CA ARG A 109 20.81 -13.24 15.11
C ARG A 109 19.80 -14.04 15.93
N PRO A 110 19.96 -15.37 16.03
CA PRO A 110 19.04 -16.20 16.79
C PRO A 110 19.10 -15.87 18.29
N VAL A 111 17.94 -15.62 18.89
CA VAL A 111 17.81 -15.32 20.31
C VAL A 111 17.78 -16.62 21.12
N ASN A 112 18.73 -16.76 22.05
CA ASN A 112 18.82 -17.89 22.98
C ASN A 112 18.02 -17.62 24.26
N GLU A 113 16.71 -17.40 24.13
CA GLU A 113 15.85 -17.27 25.31
C GLU A 113 15.35 -18.63 25.79
N LYS A 114 15.52 -18.87 27.10
CA LYS A 114 15.15 -20.11 27.78
C LYS A 114 13.65 -20.19 28.10
N GLU A 115 12.88 -19.13 27.86
CA GLU A 115 11.48 -18.98 28.27
C GLU A 115 10.54 -18.74 27.06
N LEU A 116 10.49 -19.70 26.14
CA LEU A 116 9.46 -19.72 25.10
C LEU A 116 8.19 -20.36 25.67
N ASN A 117 7.19 -19.55 26.04
CA ASN A 117 5.88 -20.06 26.45
C ASN A 117 5.01 -20.26 25.20
N VAL A 118 5.09 -21.45 24.60
CA VAL A 118 4.13 -21.83 23.55
C VAL A 118 2.84 -22.31 24.23
N LEU A 119 1.69 -21.78 23.82
CA LEU A 119 0.36 -22.14 24.35
C LEU A 119 -0.03 -23.61 24.04
N ILE A 120 0.86 -24.38 23.42
CA ILE A 120 0.85 -25.84 23.30
C ILE A 120 2.15 -26.32 23.97
N ARG A 121 2.07 -26.67 25.26
CA ARG A 121 3.23 -26.89 26.15
C ARG A 121 4.20 -27.97 25.65
N PHE A 122 5.38 -27.56 25.16
CA PHE A 122 6.64 -28.32 25.28
C PHE A 122 7.83 -27.34 25.38
N LEU A 123 8.52 -27.36 26.51
CA LEU A 123 9.72 -26.56 26.78
C LEU A 123 10.98 -27.25 26.23
N ARG A 124 11.65 -26.66 25.22
CA ARG A 124 13.09 -26.83 24.96
C ARG A 124 13.70 -25.56 24.34
N PRO A 125 14.96 -25.20 24.68
CA PRO A 125 15.58 -23.92 24.31
C PRO A 125 16.35 -24.01 22.97
N VAL A 126 16.76 -22.81 22.51
CA VAL A 126 17.66 -22.47 21.38
C VAL A 126 16.95 -22.13 20.08
N GLY A 127 16.63 -20.84 19.87
CA GLY A 127 16.46 -20.08 18.60
C GLY A 127 15.50 -20.59 17.51
N VAL A 128 15.39 -21.90 17.33
CA VAL A 128 14.57 -22.64 16.40
C VAL A 128 13.85 -23.73 17.20
N VAL A 129 12.53 -23.61 17.32
CA VAL A 129 11.71 -24.62 18.00
C VAL A 129 10.89 -25.37 16.96
N ASN A 130 11.16 -26.68 16.88
CA ASN A 130 10.41 -27.59 16.02
C ASN A 130 9.33 -28.28 16.83
N MET A 131 8.08 -28.16 16.39
CA MET A 131 6.92 -28.75 17.03
C MET A 131 6.11 -29.54 16.03
N SER A 132 5.38 -30.53 16.52
CA SER A 132 4.42 -31.24 15.69
C SER A 132 3.28 -31.77 16.52
N PHE A 133 2.07 -31.75 15.95
CA PHE A 133 0.91 -32.39 16.55
C PHE A 133 0.07 -33.10 15.49
N PRO A 134 -0.51 -34.26 15.82
CA PRO A 134 -1.44 -34.95 14.92
C PRO A 134 -2.82 -34.28 14.96
N LEU A 135 -3.46 -34.12 13.80
CA LEU A 135 -4.87 -33.77 13.71
C LEU A 135 -5.73 -35.01 13.99
N SER A 136 -6.86 -34.79 14.68
CA SER A 136 -7.87 -35.82 14.96
C SER A 136 -8.44 -36.42 13.67
N ASP A 137 -9.12 -37.56 13.81
CA ASP A 137 -9.91 -38.21 12.77
C ASP A 137 -11.11 -37.35 12.34
N GLN A 138 -11.65 -36.57 13.29
CA GLN A 138 -12.75 -35.62 13.09
C GLN A 138 -12.36 -34.24 13.63
N PRO A 139 -11.40 -33.53 13.00
CA PRO A 139 -11.04 -32.19 13.42
C PRO A 139 -12.12 -31.20 12.99
N VAL A 140 -12.20 -30.06 13.68
CA VAL A 140 -12.97 -28.92 13.20
C VAL A 140 -12.34 -28.44 11.89
N LEU A 141 -13.16 -28.33 10.84
CA LEU A 141 -12.72 -27.84 9.54
C LEU A 141 -12.71 -26.30 9.54
N GLY A 142 -11.83 -25.70 8.75
CA GLY A 142 -11.67 -24.25 8.61
C GLY A 142 -10.30 -23.75 9.06
N ASP A 143 -10.22 -22.49 9.45
CA ASP A 143 -8.98 -21.83 9.83
C ASP A 143 -8.54 -22.17 11.25
N TRP A 144 -7.28 -22.59 11.37
CA TRP A 144 -6.60 -22.85 12.63
C TRP A 144 -5.48 -21.85 12.84
N PHE A 145 -5.28 -21.43 14.09
CA PHE A 145 -4.24 -20.48 14.46
C PHE A 145 -3.24 -21.09 15.44
N VAL A 146 -1.96 -20.92 15.16
CA VAL A 146 -0.85 -21.22 16.07
C VAL A 146 -0.49 -19.92 16.79
N PHE A 147 -0.49 -19.93 18.12
CA PHE A 147 -0.07 -18.79 18.94
C PHE A 147 1.25 -19.09 19.65
N VAL A 148 2.21 -18.18 19.55
CA VAL A 148 3.52 -18.25 20.20
C VAL A 148 3.71 -17.00 21.05
N GLU A 149 4.04 -17.16 22.33
CA GLU A 149 4.33 -16.05 23.23
C GLU A 149 5.83 -15.93 23.49
N VAL A 150 6.38 -14.75 23.24
CA VAL A 150 7.81 -14.42 23.44
C VAL A 150 7.90 -13.06 24.11
N GLN A 151 8.58 -12.97 25.27
CA GLN A 151 8.74 -11.74 26.05
C GLN A 151 7.40 -11.01 26.33
N GLY A 152 6.31 -11.75 26.56
CA GLY A 152 4.97 -11.21 26.79
C GLY A 152 4.26 -10.64 25.54
N HIS A 153 4.80 -10.90 24.34
CA HIS A 153 4.13 -10.59 23.07
C HIS A 153 3.67 -11.87 22.39
N THR A 154 2.43 -11.86 21.89
CA THR A 154 1.85 -12.99 21.15
C THR A 154 2.01 -12.80 19.64
N TYR A 155 2.47 -13.85 18.97
CA TYR A 155 2.60 -13.95 17.52
C TYR A 155 1.69 -15.08 17.02
N ASN A 156 1.10 -14.91 15.84
CA ASN A 156 0.19 -15.89 15.28
C ASN A 156 0.51 -16.27 13.84
N LYS A 157 0.10 -17.49 13.46
CA LYS A 157 0.12 -17.99 12.09
C LYS A 157 -1.10 -18.86 11.84
N SER A 158 -1.78 -18.64 10.72
CA SER A 158 -2.92 -19.46 10.31
C SER A 158 -2.53 -20.58 9.35
N PHE A 159 -3.29 -21.67 9.41
CA PHE A 159 -3.33 -22.74 8.42
C PHE A 159 -4.76 -23.27 8.32
N GLU A 160 -5.12 -23.91 7.20
CA GLU A 160 -6.49 -24.39 6.98
C GLU A 160 -6.58 -25.92 7.13
N VAL A 161 -7.67 -26.40 7.73
CA VAL A 161 -7.99 -27.83 7.80
C VAL A 161 -9.24 -28.10 6.97
N GLN A 162 -9.09 -28.89 5.91
CA GLN A 162 -10.18 -29.24 5.01
C GLN A 162 -10.35 -30.75 4.90
N LYS A 163 -11.59 -31.18 4.68
CA LYS A 163 -11.92 -32.60 4.38
C LYS A 163 -11.47 -33.00 2.96
N TYR A 164 -11.05 -32.03 2.13
CA TYR A 164 -10.94 -32.22 0.69
C TYR A 164 -9.65 -32.92 0.23
N VAL A 165 -9.83 -33.68 -0.86
CA VAL A 165 -8.85 -34.52 -1.55
C VAL A 165 -8.18 -33.67 -2.65
N ALA A 166 -6.97 -34.04 -3.08
CA ALA A 166 -6.32 -33.29 -4.16
C ALA A 166 -7.25 -33.22 -5.39
N PRO A 167 -7.44 -32.03 -6.00
CA PRO A 167 -8.31 -31.91 -7.17
C PRO A 167 -7.78 -32.81 -8.28
N LYS A 168 -8.69 -33.46 -9.03
CA LYS A 168 -8.30 -34.37 -10.13
C LYS A 168 -7.66 -33.62 -11.29
N PHE A 169 -8.05 -32.37 -11.48
CA PHE A 169 -7.55 -31.48 -12.50
C PHE A 169 -7.52 -30.04 -12.00
N GLU A 170 -6.61 -29.25 -12.55
CA GLU A 170 -6.43 -27.84 -12.28
C GLU A 170 -7.24 -27.00 -13.28
N LEU A 171 -7.77 -25.89 -12.79
CA LEU A 171 -8.45 -24.86 -13.59
C LEU A 171 -7.75 -23.53 -13.41
N VAL A 172 -7.36 -22.92 -14.52
CA VAL A 172 -6.73 -21.59 -14.57
C VAL A 172 -7.56 -20.69 -15.48
N ILE A 173 -7.88 -19.50 -14.99
CA ILE A 173 -8.50 -18.43 -15.78
C ILE A 173 -7.37 -17.49 -16.19
N ASP A 174 -7.25 -17.20 -17.47
CA ASP A 174 -6.34 -16.21 -18.04
C ASP A 174 -7.19 -15.03 -18.57
N PRO A 175 -7.49 -14.04 -17.73
CA PRO A 175 -8.26 -12.87 -18.14
C PRO A 175 -7.35 -11.79 -18.78
N PRO A 176 -7.93 -10.75 -19.40
CA PRO A 176 -7.18 -9.56 -19.80
C PRO A 176 -6.58 -8.86 -18.57
N ARG A 177 -5.47 -8.14 -18.77
CA ARG A 177 -4.77 -7.44 -17.68
C ARG A 177 -5.61 -6.33 -17.05
N TYR A 178 -6.38 -5.62 -17.87
CA TYR A 178 -7.26 -4.54 -17.46
C TYR A 178 -8.27 -4.26 -18.59
N ILE A 179 -9.36 -3.54 -18.27
CA ILE A 179 -10.35 -3.09 -19.25
C ILE A 179 -10.50 -1.58 -19.17
N LEU A 180 -10.28 -0.90 -20.30
CA LEU A 180 -10.35 0.56 -20.42
C LEU A 180 -11.63 1.04 -21.11
N ASP A 181 -11.97 0.39 -22.22
CA ASP A 181 -13.17 0.70 -22.98
C ASP A 181 -14.27 -0.31 -22.63
N LEU A 182 -15.34 0.20 -22.01
CA LEU A 182 -16.47 -0.63 -21.59
C LEU A 182 -17.30 -1.15 -22.79
N ASN A 183 -17.16 -0.54 -23.97
CA ASN A 183 -17.87 -0.92 -25.19
C ASN A 183 -17.21 -2.08 -25.92
N LEU A 184 -15.90 -2.26 -25.74
CA LEU A 184 -15.12 -3.31 -26.35
C LEU A 184 -15.23 -4.59 -25.53
N CYS A 185 -15.19 -5.72 -26.25
CA CYS A 185 -15.14 -7.04 -25.66
C CYS A 185 -13.72 -7.56 -25.74
N GLU A 186 -13.14 -7.89 -24.60
CA GLU A 186 -11.84 -8.53 -24.52
C GLU A 186 -11.97 -10.05 -24.61
N GLN A 187 -10.89 -10.75 -24.95
CA GLN A 187 -10.87 -12.22 -24.94
C GLN A 187 -10.21 -12.73 -23.66
N ALA A 188 -10.89 -13.63 -22.96
CA ALA A 188 -10.36 -14.36 -21.81
C ALA A 188 -10.35 -15.87 -22.11
N THR A 189 -9.47 -16.61 -21.43
CA THR A 189 -9.29 -18.04 -21.66
C THR A 189 -9.45 -18.81 -20.35
N VAL A 190 -10.08 -19.98 -20.39
CA VAL A 190 -10.04 -20.96 -19.29
C VAL A 190 -9.26 -22.18 -19.74
N ARG A 191 -8.26 -22.58 -18.97
CA ARG A 191 -7.47 -23.79 -19.18
C ARG A 191 -7.79 -24.83 -18.12
N ALA A 192 -7.95 -26.07 -18.56
CA ALA A 192 -8.30 -27.20 -17.72
C ALA A 192 -7.39 -28.40 -18.02
N ARG A 193 -6.60 -28.82 -17.02
CA ARG A 193 -5.59 -29.86 -17.19
C ARG A 193 -5.62 -30.84 -16.02
N TYR A 194 -5.68 -32.13 -16.32
CA TYR A 194 -5.53 -33.16 -15.29
C TYR A 194 -4.18 -33.05 -14.58
N THR A 195 -4.11 -33.49 -13.33
CA THR A 195 -2.86 -33.49 -12.53
C THR A 195 -1.74 -34.30 -13.19
N PHE A 196 -2.06 -35.28 -14.02
CA PHE A 196 -1.12 -36.05 -14.85
C PHE A 196 -0.85 -35.44 -16.24
N GLY A 197 -1.31 -34.22 -16.48
CA GLY A 197 -0.91 -33.39 -17.62
C GLY A 197 -1.74 -33.50 -18.90
N LYS A 198 -2.79 -34.33 -18.96
CA LYS A 198 -3.68 -34.41 -20.15
C LYS A 198 -4.76 -33.31 -20.14
N PRO A 199 -5.26 -32.87 -21.31
CA PRO A 199 -6.35 -31.90 -21.38
C PRO A 199 -7.65 -32.47 -20.83
N VAL A 200 -8.42 -31.63 -20.13
CA VAL A 200 -9.76 -31.99 -19.66
C VAL A 200 -10.77 -31.72 -20.76
N THR A 201 -11.57 -32.73 -21.10
CA THR A 201 -12.74 -32.56 -21.98
C THR A 201 -14.01 -32.53 -21.14
N GLY A 202 -14.90 -31.59 -21.40
CA GLY A 202 -16.14 -31.45 -20.63
C GLY A 202 -16.94 -30.19 -20.96
N LYS A 203 -17.85 -29.84 -20.05
CA LYS A 203 -18.70 -28.65 -20.11
C LYS A 203 -18.15 -27.58 -19.18
N LEU A 204 -17.85 -26.40 -19.72
CA LEU A 204 -17.43 -25.20 -19.02
C LEU A 204 -18.62 -24.26 -18.84
N THR A 205 -18.82 -23.75 -17.63
CA THR A 205 -19.75 -22.67 -17.30
C THR A 205 -18.97 -21.54 -16.64
N VAL A 206 -19.02 -20.35 -17.23
CA VAL A 206 -18.37 -19.14 -16.72
C VAL A 206 -19.46 -18.15 -16.32
N ASN A 207 -19.41 -17.66 -15.08
CA ASN A 207 -20.27 -16.61 -14.57
C ASN A 207 -19.41 -15.37 -14.29
N MET A 208 -19.75 -14.25 -14.90
CA MET A 208 -18.96 -13.01 -14.85
C MET A 208 -19.82 -11.88 -14.31
N THR A 209 -19.28 -11.10 -13.38
CA THR A 209 -19.89 -9.85 -12.91
C THR A 209 -18.83 -8.74 -12.86
N VAL A 210 -19.27 -7.48 -12.83
CA VAL A 210 -18.39 -6.35 -12.52
C VAL A 210 -18.77 -5.81 -11.14
N ASN A 211 -17.79 -5.70 -10.26
CA ASN A 211 -17.98 -5.22 -8.90
C ASN A 211 -17.21 -3.92 -8.72
N GLY A 212 -17.88 -2.84 -8.35
CA GLY A 212 -17.23 -1.58 -8.01
C GLY A 212 -16.33 -1.71 -6.77
N VAL A 213 -15.29 -0.87 -6.70
CA VAL A 213 -14.28 -0.89 -5.63
C VAL A 213 -14.22 0.47 -4.93
N GLY A 214 -13.96 0.45 -3.62
CA GLY A 214 -13.83 1.66 -2.81
C GLY A 214 -15.16 2.42 -2.73
N TYR A 215 -15.17 3.67 -3.19
CA TYR A 215 -16.37 4.51 -3.19
C TYR A 215 -17.53 3.90 -4.01
N TYR A 216 -17.21 3.16 -5.08
CA TYR A 216 -18.21 2.54 -5.96
C TYR A 216 -18.64 1.14 -5.53
N ARG A 217 -18.35 0.70 -4.30
CA ARG A 217 -18.65 -0.67 -3.87
C ARG A 217 -20.14 -1.05 -3.98
N HIS A 218 -21.02 -0.05 -3.99
CA HIS A 218 -22.46 -0.23 -4.17
C HIS A 218 -22.88 -0.39 -5.63
N GLU A 219 -22.02 -0.02 -6.58
CA GLU A 219 -22.24 -0.20 -8.02
C GLU A 219 -21.80 -1.62 -8.42
N MET A 220 -22.76 -2.55 -8.36
CA MET A 220 -22.58 -3.93 -8.81
C MET A 220 -23.32 -4.14 -10.13
N GLY A 221 -22.62 -4.74 -11.09
CA GLY A 221 -23.20 -5.19 -12.34
C GLY A 221 -24.06 -6.43 -12.17
N HIS A 222 -24.80 -6.77 -13.22
CA HIS A 222 -25.58 -8.00 -13.27
C HIS A 222 -24.72 -9.17 -13.79
N PRO A 223 -24.99 -10.41 -13.33
CA PRO A 223 -24.23 -11.57 -13.74
C PRO A 223 -24.53 -12.01 -15.17
N VAL A 224 -23.48 -12.29 -15.94
CA VAL A 224 -23.56 -12.87 -17.28
C VAL A 224 -22.97 -14.27 -17.25
N ILE A 225 -23.79 -15.26 -17.64
CA ILE A 225 -23.40 -16.68 -17.63
C ILE A 225 -23.21 -17.16 -19.07
N LYS A 226 -22.02 -17.71 -19.36
CA LYS A 226 -21.71 -18.37 -20.63
C LYS A 226 -21.41 -19.84 -20.41
N THR A 227 -21.94 -20.69 -21.28
CA THR A 227 -21.74 -22.14 -21.22
C THR A 227 -21.22 -22.64 -22.57
N MET A 228 -20.16 -23.44 -22.55
CA MET A 228 -19.50 -23.97 -23.74
C MET A 228 -18.82 -25.31 -23.46
N GLU A 229 -18.37 -25.99 -24.51
CA GLU A 229 -17.52 -27.17 -24.38
C GLU A 229 -16.06 -26.75 -24.25
N ILE A 230 -15.30 -27.46 -23.40
CA ILE A 230 -13.86 -27.26 -23.22
C ILE A 230 -13.12 -28.54 -23.59
N LYS A 231 -12.02 -28.39 -24.34
CA LYS A 231 -11.06 -29.45 -24.66
C LYS A 231 -9.66 -28.98 -24.31
N GLY A 232 -9.32 -29.01 -23.03
CA GLY A 232 -8.07 -28.48 -22.47
C GLY A 232 -8.05 -26.96 -22.33
N SER A 233 -8.56 -26.22 -23.31
CA SER A 233 -8.65 -24.75 -23.28
C SER A 233 -9.92 -24.30 -24.00
N ALA A 234 -10.54 -23.22 -23.51
CA ALA A 234 -11.69 -22.58 -24.16
C ALA A 234 -11.60 -21.07 -23.99
N ASN A 235 -11.90 -20.33 -25.07
CA ASN A 235 -11.88 -18.87 -25.07
C ASN A 235 -13.32 -18.34 -24.99
N PHE A 236 -13.51 -17.25 -24.26
CA PHE A 236 -14.80 -16.57 -24.16
C PHE A 236 -14.61 -15.05 -24.28
N SER A 237 -15.65 -14.38 -24.78
CA SER A 237 -15.68 -12.92 -24.84
C SER A 237 -16.10 -12.33 -23.48
N LEU A 238 -15.35 -11.34 -23.03
CA LEU A 238 -15.56 -10.59 -21.80
C LEU A 238 -15.99 -9.16 -22.17
N CYS A 239 -17.28 -8.88 -22.08
CA CYS A 239 -17.87 -7.61 -22.50
C CYS A 239 -18.44 -6.88 -21.27
N VAL A 240 -17.86 -5.74 -20.88
CA VAL A 240 -18.35 -5.02 -19.68
C VAL A 240 -19.71 -4.39 -19.89
N LYS A 241 -20.02 -3.90 -21.10
CA LYS A 241 -21.36 -3.40 -21.46
C LYS A 241 -22.51 -4.39 -21.20
N ASP A 242 -22.21 -5.69 -21.20
CA ASP A 242 -23.21 -6.73 -20.96
C ASP A 242 -23.43 -6.94 -19.45
N MET A 243 -22.59 -6.39 -18.57
CA MET A 243 -22.66 -6.55 -17.11
C MET A 243 -23.02 -5.24 -16.41
N MET A 244 -22.60 -4.10 -16.96
CA MET A 244 -22.87 -2.77 -16.42
C MET A 244 -23.46 -1.84 -17.48
N PRO A 245 -24.36 -0.92 -17.08
CA PRO A 245 -24.82 0.13 -17.98
C PRO A 245 -23.63 1.01 -18.43
N LEU A 246 -23.67 1.53 -19.66
CA LEU A 246 -22.57 2.35 -20.20
C LEU A 246 -22.45 3.73 -19.53
N ASP A 247 -23.54 4.21 -18.92
CA ASP A 247 -23.66 5.50 -18.24
C ASP A 247 -23.09 5.51 -16.81
N VAL A 248 -22.17 4.59 -16.53
CA VAL A 248 -21.42 4.56 -15.28
C VAL A 248 -20.49 5.77 -15.22
N ALA A 249 -20.29 6.32 -14.02
CA ALA A 249 -19.48 7.51 -13.80
C ALA A 249 -18.09 7.41 -14.48
N ASP A 250 -17.62 8.50 -15.07
CA ASP A 250 -16.33 8.55 -15.76
C ASP A 250 -15.11 8.15 -14.91
N HIS A 251 -15.27 8.29 -13.60
CA HIS A 251 -14.26 8.02 -12.58
C HIS A 251 -14.49 6.67 -11.89
N PHE A 252 -15.39 5.85 -12.43
CA PHE A 252 -15.68 4.51 -11.93
C PHE A 252 -14.44 3.63 -11.87
N ARG A 253 -14.37 2.88 -10.79
CA ARG A 253 -13.35 1.86 -10.55
C ARG A 253 -14.04 0.60 -10.10
N GLY A 254 -13.85 -0.46 -10.88
CA GLY A 254 -14.36 -1.79 -10.56
C GLY A 254 -13.34 -2.87 -10.87
N THR A 255 -13.75 -4.11 -10.62
CA THR A 255 -13.02 -5.33 -10.96
C THR A 255 -14.00 -6.32 -11.59
N VAL A 256 -13.51 -7.10 -12.55
CA VAL A 256 -14.30 -8.21 -13.10
C VAL A 256 -14.12 -9.41 -12.18
N SER A 257 -15.23 -9.97 -11.71
CA SER A 257 -15.24 -11.24 -10.98
C SER A 257 -15.69 -12.36 -11.91
N ILE A 258 -14.83 -13.36 -12.11
CA ILE A 258 -15.02 -14.48 -13.04
C ILE A 258 -15.04 -15.78 -12.24
N TRP A 259 -16.19 -16.46 -12.24
CA TRP A 259 -16.37 -17.78 -11.65
C TRP A 259 -16.43 -18.82 -12.77
N ALA A 260 -15.44 -19.70 -12.86
CA ALA A 260 -15.40 -20.76 -13.87
C ALA A 260 -15.61 -22.13 -13.23
N SER A 261 -16.53 -22.93 -13.77
CA SER A 261 -16.83 -24.30 -13.33
C SER A 261 -16.76 -25.25 -14.51
N VAL A 262 -15.97 -26.31 -14.39
CA VAL A 262 -15.85 -27.37 -15.42
C VAL A 262 -16.38 -28.68 -14.88
N THR A 263 -17.27 -29.31 -15.65
CA THR A 263 -17.70 -30.70 -15.45
C THR A 263 -17.08 -31.55 -16.54
N SER A 264 -16.14 -32.42 -16.20
CA SER A 264 -15.53 -33.33 -17.16
C SER A 264 -16.44 -34.51 -17.51
N VAL A 265 -16.14 -35.16 -18.64
CA VAL A 265 -16.84 -36.35 -19.14
C VAL A 265 -16.83 -37.53 -18.16
N ASP A 266 -15.86 -37.59 -17.24
CA ASP A 266 -15.76 -38.60 -16.18
C ASP A 266 -16.65 -38.29 -14.96
N GLY A 267 -17.44 -37.21 -15.02
CA GLY A 267 -18.31 -36.74 -13.94
C GLY A 267 -17.59 -35.88 -12.89
N SER A 268 -16.27 -35.69 -13.01
CA SER A 268 -15.50 -34.85 -12.08
C SER A 268 -15.82 -33.37 -12.29
N LYS A 269 -16.05 -32.65 -11.19
CA LYS A 269 -16.35 -31.21 -11.20
C LYS A 269 -15.27 -30.43 -10.44
N GLN A 270 -14.86 -29.31 -11.01
CA GLN A 270 -13.95 -28.37 -10.37
C GLN A 270 -14.42 -26.95 -10.68
N ALA A 271 -14.21 -26.03 -9.75
CA ALA A 271 -14.43 -24.61 -9.94
C ALA A 271 -13.20 -23.80 -9.53
N THR A 272 -13.08 -22.60 -10.09
CA THR A 272 -12.06 -21.61 -9.77
C THR A 272 -12.65 -20.20 -9.91
N PHE A 273 -12.00 -19.23 -9.30
CA PHE A 273 -12.43 -17.84 -9.23
C PHE A 273 -11.26 -16.90 -9.50
N ASP A 274 -11.52 -15.81 -10.23
CA ASP A 274 -10.58 -14.73 -10.47
C ASP A 274 -11.27 -13.37 -10.31
N ASP A 275 -10.64 -12.43 -9.62
CA ASP A 275 -11.09 -11.04 -9.48
C ASP A 275 -9.96 -10.03 -9.81
N SER A 276 -8.97 -10.48 -10.58
CA SER A 276 -7.70 -9.75 -10.77
C SER A 276 -7.77 -8.65 -11.82
N THR A 277 -8.79 -8.62 -12.67
CA THR A 277 -8.92 -7.68 -13.79
C THR A 277 -9.61 -6.38 -13.38
N PRO A 278 -8.90 -5.24 -13.26
CA PRO A 278 -9.51 -3.94 -13.02
C PRO A 278 -10.25 -3.39 -14.24
N VAL A 279 -11.33 -2.67 -13.98
CA VAL A 279 -12.20 -2.01 -14.97
C VAL A 279 -12.24 -0.51 -14.67
N HIS A 280 -11.50 0.26 -15.47
CA HIS A 280 -11.31 1.69 -15.25
C HIS A 280 -11.53 2.44 -16.57
N LYS A 281 -12.43 3.44 -16.60
CA LYS A 281 -12.54 4.34 -17.78
C LYS A 281 -11.31 5.23 -17.94
N GLN A 282 -10.57 5.49 -16.85
CA GLN A 282 -9.36 6.30 -16.88
C GLN A 282 -8.14 5.47 -17.31
N LEU A 283 -7.44 5.96 -18.34
CA LEU A 283 -6.32 5.26 -18.98
C LEU A 283 -5.09 5.03 -18.09
N ILE A 284 -4.87 5.89 -17.08
CA ILE A 284 -3.65 5.90 -16.26
C ILE A 284 -3.93 6.39 -14.84
N ASP A 285 -3.13 5.93 -13.88
CA ASP A 285 -3.04 6.43 -12.52
C ASP A 285 -1.72 7.19 -12.36
N ILE A 286 -1.76 8.35 -11.71
CA ILE A 286 -0.59 9.21 -11.50
C ILE A 286 -0.44 9.45 -10.01
N LYS A 287 0.73 9.13 -9.46
CA LYS A 287 1.04 9.30 -8.04
C LYS A 287 2.40 9.95 -7.87
N TYR A 288 2.58 10.71 -6.80
CA TYR A 288 3.90 11.12 -6.36
C TYR A 288 4.62 9.91 -5.78
N SER A 289 5.85 9.66 -6.23
CA SER A 289 6.70 8.59 -5.69
C SER A 289 6.98 8.84 -4.21
N LYS A 290 7.24 7.76 -3.45
CA LYS A 290 7.61 7.84 -2.03
C LYS A 290 8.89 8.65 -1.80
N ASP A 291 9.74 8.76 -2.81
CA ASP A 291 10.96 9.56 -2.79
C ASP A 291 10.70 11.08 -2.81
N THR A 292 9.50 11.50 -3.27
CA THR A 292 9.12 12.90 -3.38
C THR A 292 8.74 13.46 -2.02
N ARG A 293 9.52 14.45 -1.56
CA ARG A 293 9.34 15.03 -0.22
C ARG A 293 8.12 15.95 -0.17
N LYS A 294 7.38 15.90 0.92
CA LYS A 294 6.29 16.86 1.20
C LYS A 294 6.78 18.24 1.64
N GLN A 295 8.10 18.43 1.76
CA GLN A 295 8.69 19.70 2.16
C GLN A 295 9.69 20.22 1.14
N PHE A 296 9.63 21.53 0.89
CA PHE A 296 10.62 22.24 0.08
C PHE A 296 11.46 23.18 0.94
N LYS A 297 12.68 23.45 0.47
CA LYS A 297 13.55 24.47 1.06
C LYS A 297 13.52 25.71 0.16
N PRO A 298 13.05 26.87 0.65
CA PRO A 298 12.95 28.06 -0.19
C PRO A 298 14.30 28.50 -0.73
N GLY A 299 14.33 28.98 -1.98
CA GLY A 299 15.56 29.38 -2.67
C GLY A 299 16.44 28.22 -3.17
N LEU A 300 16.07 26.96 -2.89
CA LEU A 300 16.73 25.78 -3.47
C LEU A 300 15.82 25.12 -4.52
N PRO A 301 16.40 24.47 -5.54
CA PRO A 301 15.62 23.68 -6.49
C PRO A 301 14.85 22.56 -5.78
N TYR A 302 13.56 22.43 -6.09
CA TYR A 302 12.73 21.35 -5.59
C TYR A 302 12.62 20.25 -6.64
N LYS A 303 13.12 19.07 -6.30
CA LYS A 303 13.10 17.88 -7.17
C LYS A 303 12.00 16.94 -6.72
N GLY A 304 11.19 16.48 -7.68
CA GLY A 304 10.14 15.52 -7.45
C GLY A 304 10.12 14.44 -8.51
N LYS A 305 9.49 13.32 -8.15
CA LYS A 305 9.34 12.15 -8.99
C LYS A 305 7.89 11.68 -8.95
N ILE A 306 7.34 11.44 -10.12
CA ILE A 306 5.99 10.92 -10.31
C ILE A 306 6.07 9.52 -10.92
N GLU A 307 5.14 8.69 -10.48
CA GLU A 307 4.88 7.34 -10.98
C GLU A 307 3.58 7.40 -11.80
N VAL A 308 3.65 6.89 -13.02
CA VAL A 308 2.56 6.82 -13.99
C VAL A 308 2.36 5.34 -14.29
N THR A 309 1.23 4.79 -13.87
CA THR A 309 0.93 3.37 -13.99
C THR A 309 -0.39 3.15 -14.73
N TYR A 310 -0.54 1.99 -15.35
CA TYR A 310 -1.84 1.50 -15.82
C TYR A 310 -2.70 1.03 -14.64
N PRO A 311 -4.01 0.79 -14.85
CA PRO A 311 -4.91 0.28 -13.80
C PRO A 311 -4.46 -1.00 -13.09
N ASP A 312 -3.72 -1.87 -13.77
CA ASP A 312 -3.14 -3.10 -13.22
C ASP A 312 -1.86 -2.86 -12.39
N GLY A 313 -1.42 -1.61 -12.28
CA GLY A 313 -0.19 -1.22 -11.58
C GLY A 313 1.08 -1.36 -12.43
N SER A 314 0.98 -1.83 -13.68
CA SER A 314 2.13 -1.89 -14.58
C SER A 314 2.60 -0.48 -15.00
N PRO A 315 3.90 -0.27 -15.25
CA PRO A 315 4.43 1.05 -15.61
C PRO A 315 3.90 1.51 -16.97
N ALA A 316 3.39 2.75 -17.03
CA ALA A 316 2.89 3.34 -18.27
C ALA A 316 3.97 4.20 -18.94
N GLU A 317 4.48 3.75 -20.08
CA GLU A 317 5.56 4.40 -20.82
C GLU A 317 5.04 5.36 -21.91
N GLY A 318 5.81 6.42 -22.21
CA GLY A 318 5.50 7.35 -23.30
C GLY A 318 4.32 8.28 -23.02
N VAL A 319 3.85 8.32 -21.77
CA VAL A 319 2.71 9.14 -21.36
C VAL A 319 3.18 10.58 -21.14
N LYS A 320 2.58 11.52 -21.89
CA LYS A 320 2.75 12.96 -21.63
C LYS A 320 1.96 13.37 -20.40
N VAL A 321 2.66 13.87 -19.39
CA VAL A 321 2.11 14.40 -18.14
C VAL A 321 2.57 15.85 -17.97
N ARG A 322 1.68 16.71 -17.51
CA ARG A 322 1.98 18.11 -17.21
C ARG A 322 2.04 18.30 -15.71
N VAL A 323 3.14 18.88 -15.24
CA VAL A 323 3.34 19.27 -13.83
C VAL A 323 3.18 20.78 -13.74
N LYS A 324 2.33 21.24 -12.83
CA LYS A 324 2.07 22.65 -12.55
C LYS A 324 2.33 22.94 -11.07
N ALA A 325 3.01 24.04 -10.78
CA ALA A 325 3.26 24.51 -9.41
C ALA A 325 2.72 25.92 -9.23
N GLU A 326 1.76 26.08 -8.32
CA GLU A 326 1.10 27.36 -8.05
C GLU A 326 1.32 27.79 -6.60
N LEU A 327 1.54 29.09 -6.37
CA LEU A 327 1.55 29.66 -5.01
C LEU A 327 0.16 30.13 -4.61
N THR A 328 -0.55 30.69 -5.58
CA THR A 328 -1.96 31.07 -5.49
C THR A 328 -2.63 30.70 -6.82
N PRO A 329 -3.97 30.60 -6.90
CA PRO A 329 -4.66 30.24 -8.15
C PRO A 329 -4.36 31.17 -9.34
N LYS A 330 -3.81 32.36 -9.10
CA LYS A 330 -3.41 33.33 -10.12
C LYS A 330 -1.90 33.38 -10.36
N ASP A 331 -1.11 32.76 -9.50
CA ASP A 331 0.35 32.82 -9.50
C ASP A 331 0.95 31.43 -9.76
N ASN A 332 1.11 31.14 -11.05
CA ASN A 332 1.75 29.92 -11.53
C ASN A 332 3.26 30.14 -11.65
N VAL A 333 4.04 29.40 -10.86
CA VAL A 333 5.48 29.54 -10.77
C VAL A 333 6.22 28.55 -11.67
N TYR A 334 5.57 27.45 -12.06
CA TYR A 334 6.19 26.43 -12.89
C TYR A 334 5.16 25.62 -13.66
N THR A 335 5.39 25.44 -14.96
CA THR A 335 4.70 24.44 -15.79
C THR A 335 5.74 23.69 -16.60
N SER A 336 5.70 22.37 -16.58
CA SER A 336 6.54 21.54 -17.46
C SER A 336 5.76 20.34 -17.99
N GLU A 337 6.08 19.94 -19.20
CA GLU A 337 5.56 18.72 -19.82
C GLU A 337 6.65 17.66 -19.81
N LEU A 338 6.32 16.51 -19.26
CA LEU A 338 7.23 15.39 -19.07
C LEU A 338 6.66 14.17 -19.79
N ILE A 339 7.55 13.30 -20.22
CA ILE A 339 7.19 12.01 -20.81
C ILE A 339 7.64 10.94 -19.84
N SER A 340 6.73 10.04 -19.47
CA SER A 340 7.08 8.91 -18.61
C SER A 340 8.05 7.96 -19.31
N LYS A 341 9.10 7.58 -18.61
CA LYS A 341 10.06 6.54 -18.98
C LYS A 341 10.04 5.49 -17.88
N ASP A 342 9.82 4.23 -18.24
CA ASP A 342 9.66 3.14 -17.25
C ASP A 342 8.60 3.44 -16.18
N GLY A 343 7.46 4.03 -16.61
CA GLY A 343 6.38 4.43 -15.70
C GLY A 343 6.75 5.54 -14.72
N GLN A 344 7.84 6.27 -14.95
CA GLN A 344 8.30 7.33 -14.05
C GLN A 344 8.64 8.61 -14.81
N ALA A 345 8.42 9.75 -14.18
CA ALA A 345 8.91 11.03 -14.68
C ALA A 345 9.46 11.87 -13.51
N THR A 346 10.55 12.59 -13.76
CA THR A 346 11.20 13.45 -12.77
C THR A 346 11.07 14.90 -13.20
N PHE A 347 10.77 15.77 -12.24
CA PHE A 347 10.67 17.20 -12.45
C PHE A 347 11.54 17.97 -11.48
N GLU A 348 11.97 19.15 -11.91
CA GLU A 348 12.79 20.06 -11.11
C GLU A 348 12.22 21.47 -11.23
N ILE A 349 11.76 22.00 -10.11
CA ILE A 349 11.31 23.38 -9.97
C ILE A 349 12.55 24.19 -9.56
N PRO A 350 13.09 25.07 -10.42
CA PRO A 350 14.41 25.66 -10.23
C PRO A 350 14.51 26.57 -9.01
N SER A 351 13.45 27.31 -8.69
CA SER A 351 13.40 28.13 -7.48
C SER A 351 11.97 28.36 -7.03
N ILE A 352 11.72 28.15 -5.74
CA ILE A 352 10.48 28.52 -5.08
C ILE A 352 10.75 29.79 -4.26
N PRO A 353 9.96 30.87 -4.44
CA PRO A 353 10.15 32.14 -3.75
C PRO A 353 10.31 31.98 -2.23
N ALA A 354 11.21 32.74 -1.61
CA ALA A 354 11.51 32.65 -0.18
C ALA A 354 10.30 32.93 0.73
N ALA A 355 9.38 33.78 0.24
CA ALA A 355 8.14 34.17 0.90
C ALA A 355 7.06 33.07 0.84
N ALA A 356 7.18 32.09 -0.05
CA ALA A 356 6.21 31.01 -0.16
C ALA A 356 6.19 30.14 1.10
N GLN A 357 5.00 29.86 1.62
CA GLN A 357 4.78 28.91 2.71
C GLN A 357 4.27 27.56 2.18
N TYR A 358 3.49 27.60 1.10
CA TYR A 358 2.84 26.46 0.47
C TYR A 358 3.01 26.54 -1.04
N VAL A 359 3.11 25.40 -1.69
CA VAL A 359 3.07 25.26 -3.15
C VAL A 359 2.07 24.18 -3.50
N TRP A 360 1.10 24.52 -4.34
CA TRP A 360 0.12 23.60 -4.90
C TRP A 360 0.75 22.90 -6.11
N LEU A 361 1.02 21.60 -5.99
CA LEU A 361 1.48 20.81 -7.13
C LEU A 361 0.34 20.01 -7.75
N GLU A 362 0.04 20.31 -9.01
CA GLU A 362 -0.93 19.58 -9.83
C GLU A 362 -0.18 18.78 -10.91
N VAL A 363 -0.48 17.48 -11.03
CA VAL A 363 0.04 16.65 -12.12
C VAL A 363 -1.12 15.99 -12.83
N PHE A 364 -1.23 16.21 -14.14
CA PHE A 364 -2.34 15.69 -14.92
C PHE A 364 -1.92 15.37 -16.36
N LYS A 365 -2.69 14.51 -17.01
CA LYS A 365 -2.64 14.30 -18.45
C LYS A 365 -3.81 15.05 -19.10
N GLU A 366 -3.54 15.81 -20.16
CA GLU A 366 -4.63 16.30 -21.02
C GLU A 366 -5.18 15.13 -21.84
N LEU A 367 -6.49 14.87 -21.72
CA LEU A 367 -7.23 14.00 -22.62
C LEU A 367 -7.81 14.90 -23.73
N ALA A 368 -7.95 14.38 -24.95
CA ALA A 368 -8.23 15.18 -26.15
C ALA A 368 -9.48 16.10 -26.04
N GLU A 369 -9.55 17.08 -26.96
CA GLU A 369 -10.60 18.12 -27.03
C GLU A 369 -12.01 17.52 -27.08
N PHE A 370 -12.91 17.98 -26.21
CA PHE A 370 -14.33 17.69 -26.27
C PHE A 370 -15.02 18.82 -27.04
N ASP A 371 -15.71 18.48 -28.12
CA ASP A 371 -16.63 19.39 -28.80
C ASP A 371 -17.99 19.31 -28.10
N VAL A 372 -18.52 20.43 -27.62
CA VAL A 372 -19.77 20.48 -26.84
C VAL A 372 -20.97 19.99 -27.67
N SER A 373 -20.82 19.98 -29.00
CA SER A 373 -21.82 19.44 -29.93
C SER A 373 -22.04 17.92 -29.80
N ASP A 374 -21.06 17.15 -29.33
CA ASP A 374 -21.17 15.69 -29.15
C ASP A 374 -22.10 15.29 -27.99
N ALA A 375 -22.32 16.19 -27.00
CA ALA A 375 -23.17 15.92 -25.85
C ALA A 375 -24.68 16.03 -26.14
N PHE A 376 -25.06 16.70 -27.24
CA PHE A 376 -26.46 17.04 -27.53
C PHE A 376 -27.01 16.40 -28.81
N ASN A 377 -26.23 15.60 -29.56
CA ASN A 377 -26.68 14.93 -30.80
C ASN A 377 -27.37 15.89 -31.81
N ILE A 378 -26.91 17.14 -31.92
CA ILE A 378 -27.50 18.12 -32.84
C ILE A 378 -26.80 18.00 -34.22
N PRO A 379 -27.54 17.79 -35.33
CA PRO A 379 -26.98 17.78 -36.68
C PRO A 379 -26.33 19.13 -37.02
N LYS A 380 -25.18 19.10 -37.70
CA LYS A 380 -24.41 20.31 -38.07
C LYS A 380 -25.17 21.31 -38.95
N ASP A 381 -26.25 20.90 -39.60
CA ASP A 381 -26.95 21.73 -40.60
C ASP A 381 -28.16 22.52 -40.06
N ASP A 382 -28.59 22.32 -38.81
CA ASP A 382 -29.73 23.04 -38.24
C ASP A 382 -29.34 23.78 -36.95
N GLY A 383 -28.74 24.97 -37.10
CA GLY A 383 -28.33 25.81 -35.98
C GLY A 383 -28.44 27.31 -36.29
N HIS A 384 -29.57 27.91 -35.91
CA HIS A 384 -29.82 29.34 -36.04
C HIS A 384 -28.81 30.22 -35.24
N PHE A 385 -28.36 31.28 -35.90
CA PHE A 385 -27.20 32.14 -35.63
C PHE A 385 -27.27 33.07 -34.38
N TRP A 386 -27.85 32.66 -33.24
CA TRP A 386 -28.04 33.60 -32.09
C TRP A 386 -27.60 33.12 -30.70
N TRP A 387 -26.69 32.14 -30.58
CA TRP A 387 -26.05 31.80 -29.30
C TRP A 387 -24.51 31.80 -29.39
N PRO A 388 -23.80 32.75 -28.74
CA PRO A 388 -22.34 32.73 -28.66
C PRO A 388 -21.92 31.72 -27.58
N GLY A 389 -21.99 30.42 -27.88
CA GLY A 389 -21.65 29.37 -26.91
C GLY A 389 -21.34 27.99 -27.46
N LEU A 390 -21.74 27.67 -28.70
CA LEU A 390 -21.55 26.34 -29.30
C LEU A 390 -20.15 26.10 -29.91
N THR A 391 -19.30 27.13 -30.00
CA THR A 391 -17.92 26.99 -30.54
C THR A 391 -16.83 26.86 -29.47
N ALA A 392 -17.20 26.76 -28.19
CA ALA A 392 -16.24 26.65 -27.10
C ALA A 392 -15.73 25.21 -26.94
N LYS A 393 -14.64 24.87 -27.64
CA LYS A 393 -13.86 23.65 -27.36
C LYS A 393 -13.40 23.64 -25.90
N ARG A 394 -13.88 22.69 -25.08
CA ARG A 394 -13.39 22.48 -23.71
C ARG A 394 -12.41 21.31 -23.69
N ARG A 395 -11.25 21.51 -23.05
CA ARG A 395 -10.26 20.45 -22.86
C ARG A 395 -10.65 19.59 -21.66
N ARG A 396 -10.75 18.27 -21.84
CA ARG A 396 -10.99 17.33 -20.75
C ARG A 396 -9.66 16.98 -20.09
N ARG A 397 -9.50 17.24 -18.80
CA ARG A 397 -8.34 16.77 -18.04
C ARG A 397 -8.61 15.33 -17.60
N SER A 398 -7.59 14.47 -17.57
CA SER A 398 -7.71 13.24 -16.78
C SER A 398 -7.95 13.69 -15.34
N SER A 399 -9.16 13.52 -14.82
CA SER A 399 -9.44 13.82 -13.42
C SER A 399 -8.81 12.71 -12.58
N VAL A 400 -7.51 12.83 -12.32
CA VAL A 400 -6.99 12.36 -11.05
C VAL A 400 -7.76 13.20 -10.04
N PHE A 401 -8.54 12.57 -9.15
CA PHE A 401 -9.05 13.27 -7.97
C PHE A 401 -7.92 14.16 -7.47
N PRO A 402 -8.12 15.49 -7.32
CA PRO A 402 -7.06 16.38 -6.90
C PRO A 402 -6.81 16.06 -5.43
N TRP A 403 -6.03 15.02 -5.17
CA TRP A 403 -5.19 15.01 -4.01
C TRP A 403 -4.23 16.16 -4.27
N HIS A 404 -4.67 17.36 -3.88
CA HIS A 404 -3.82 18.52 -3.75
C HIS A 404 -2.62 18.04 -2.94
N TRP A 405 -1.47 17.95 -3.59
CA TRP A 405 -0.25 17.62 -2.92
C TRP A 405 0.40 18.92 -2.51
N ASP A 406 0.02 19.34 -1.32
CA ASP A 406 0.54 20.57 -0.75
C ASP A 406 1.92 20.28 -0.21
N ILE A 407 2.90 20.99 -0.77
CA ILE A 407 4.24 20.96 -0.23
C ILE A 407 4.39 22.16 0.67
N THR A 408 4.74 21.89 1.92
CA THR A 408 4.94 22.91 2.93
C THR A 408 6.41 23.32 2.98
N LYS A 409 6.67 24.58 3.30
CA LYS A 409 8.02 25.03 3.63
C LYS A 409 8.60 24.20 4.77
N ASP A 410 9.84 23.70 4.61
CA ASP A 410 10.54 22.98 5.67
C ASP A 410 10.76 23.93 6.86
N ALA A 411 10.00 23.71 7.94
CA ALA A 411 10.02 24.55 9.14
C ALA A 411 11.15 24.17 10.11
N ARG A 412 12.04 23.23 9.72
CA ARG A 412 13.15 22.79 10.56
C ARG A 412 14.24 23.86 10.66
N ASN A 413 14.04 24.78 11.59
CA ASN A 413 15.11 25.50 12.27
C ASN A 413 15.25 25.07 13.76
N GLY A 414 14.62 23.93 14.13
CA GLY A 414 14.66 23.36 15.48
C GLY A 414 15.49 22.07 15.52
N THR A 415 16.46 22.02 16.42
CA THR A 415 17.26 20.84 16.76
C THR A 415 16.44 19.88 17.62
N GLY A 416 15.77 18.90 17.00
CA GLY A 416 15.12 17.81 17.74
C GLY A 416 14.11 17.00 16.92
N CYS A 417 13.98 15.71 17.26
CA CYS A 417 12.86 14.82 16.87
C CYS A 417 11.53 15.42 17.38
N ASP A 418 10.97 16.43 16.72
CA ASP A 418 9.62 16.93 17.00
C ASP A 418 8.73 16.59 15.80
N ASP A 419 8.29 15.33 15.73
CA ASP A 419 7.25 14.89 14.79
C ASP A 419 5.89 15.31 15.32
N ARG A 420 5.64 16.62 15.37
CA ARG A 420 4.27 17.13 15.52
C ARG A 420 3.59 17.06 14.16
N TYR A 421 2.84 15.98 13.96
CA TYR A 421 1.74 15.96 13.01
C TYR A 421 0.82 17.13 13.35
N GLY A 422 0.77 18.13 12.47
CA GLY A 422 -0.25 19.17 12.56
C GLY A 422 -1.63 18.53 12.41
N GLU A 423 -2.36 18.45 13.50
CA GLU A 423 -3.79 18.14 13.48
C GLU A 423 -4.50 19.15 12.56
N PHE A 424 -5.16 18.61 11.55
CA PHE A 424 -6.07 19.37 10.70
C PHE A 424 -7.30 19.73 11.56
N LYS A 425 -7.42 20.98 11.99
CA LYS A 425 -8.73 21.54 12.36
C LYS A 425 -9.42 21.91 11.05
N PRO A 426 -10.56 21.29 10.69
CA PRO A 426 -11.34 21.78 9.56
C PRO A 426 -11.88 23.16 9.93
N SER A 427 -11.74 24.13 9.01
CA SER A 427 -12.44 25.39 9.10
C SER A 427 -13.94 25.12 9.03
N ALA A 428 -14.67 25.63 10.02
CA ALA A 428 -16.11 25.73 10.00
C ALA A 428 -16.60 26.49 8.75
N GLU A 429 -17.84 26.21 8.40
CA GLU A 429 -18.69 26.93 7.43
C GLU A 429 -18.48 26.63 5.95
N TRP A 430 -19.19 25.60 5.46
CA TRP A 430 -19.91 25.71 4.18
C TRP A 430 -21.37 25.35 4.44
N GLY A 431 -22.23 26.33 4.21
CA GLY A 431 -23.65 26.29 4.54
C GLY A 431 -24.43 25.24 3.75
N HIS A 432 -25.47 24.75 4.41
CA HIS A 432 -26.58 24.02 3.82
C HIS A 432 -27.09 24.71 2.55
N VAL A 433 -27.10 24.00 1.43
CA VAL A 433 -28.09 24.22 0.37
C VAL A 433 -28.65 22.87 -0.03
N HIS A 434 -29.88 22.63 0.42
CA HIS A 434 -30.78 21.63 -0.14
C HIS A 434 -31.01 21.93 -1.64
N ARG A 435 -30.87 20.93 -2.52
CA ARG A 435 -31.95 20.08 -3.03
C ARG A 435 -31.43 19.20 -4.16
#